data_AF-A0A7X5XC39-F1
#
_entry.id   AF-A0A7X5XC39-F1
#
_cell.length_a   1.000
_cell.length_b   1.000
_cell.length_c   1.000
_cell.angle_alpha   90.00
_cell.angle_beta   90.00
_cell.angle_gamma   90.00
#
_symmetry.space_group_name_H-M   'P 1'
#
loop_
_entity.id
_entity.type
_entity.pdbx_description
1 polymer ?
#
loop_
_entity_poly.entity_id
_entity_poly.type
_entity_poly.pdbx_seq_one_letter_code
_entity_poly.pdbx_strand_id
1 'polypeptide(L)'
;MTAMGTGGLKSVGNLVTALKEFRCLTDPDLRALCLDLVAMELEMTSVPVRAHRVTDYFLAELAHECLQNLRIMHALRASLAVLASADEDAMRHLDSVMEQMTARPALSEVATAKLRSLLEELEIEQLGQLCRTAAGPLQDVPAVTSPWHAFEVLSRMNAQPGGLPPQLALVEYLAAAARPLHRADALREWADEQARELGLTPQLRSLRQQVGHAAPVGPVDAYLVIRLLPQEEAGCYELSSWHNYDPTGWHPARGPITQVTTETAERAVQTLVYEAAEEWGDAREIHVEFMLDADDLNLPVHRWRLELDSELPTPLYMDHPVVVRSLERSRTRRWHREWKQRWNFFDQYPERAKQLVVDGEDPDSPRSGDPTALLARLKADPQVVALVLNSPPGATREGTSEAWTAWRAGIPVVAWDGRTTRDPGFIRQLRRKQAEASGSLARLREAVTELRLDAHSFDSAEWEQHLGQHVVLVWDDPTRPVEPEGRMTGPDEGVGAR
;
A
#
# COMPACT_ATOMS: atom_id res chain seq x y z
N MET A 1 -25.15 11.90 -35.76
CA MET A 1 -25.28 10.72 -36.65
C MET A 1 -24.03 9.87 -36.48
N THR A 2 -24.01 9.13 -35.40
CA THR A 2 -22.90 8.26 -34.99
C THR A 2 -22.96 6.97 -35.78
N ALA A 3 -21.78 6.49 -36.19
CA ALA A 3 -21.60 5.27 -36.97
C ALA A 3 -22.22 4.07 -36.23
N MET A 4 -23.39 3.64 -36.67
CA MET A 4 -23.93 2.32 -36.31
C MET A 4 -23.08 1.28 -37.03
N GLY A 5 -22.01 0.84 -36.36
CA GLY A 5 -21.25 -0.32 -36.76
C GLY A 5 -22.18 -1.53 -36.90
N THR A 6 -21.83 -2.42 -37.82
CA THR A 6 -22.55 -3.63 -38.25
C THR A 6 -22.99 -4.60 -37.14
N GLY A 7 -22.66 -4.33 -35.86
CA GLY A 7 -23.13 -5.05 -34.67
C GLY A 7 -24.36 -4.44 -33.97
N GLY A 8 -24.70 -3.16 -34.18
CA GLY A 8 -25.74 -2.47 -33.39
C GLY A 8 -27.15 -3.08 -33.52
N LEU A 9 -27.54 -3.47 -34.73
CA LEU A 9 -28.83 -4.13 -34.99
C LEU A 9 -28.92 -5.53 -34.36
N LYS A 10 -27.80 -6.26 -34.30
CA LYS A 10 -27.76 -7.58 -33.63
C LYS A 10 -27.87 -7.43 -32.12
N SER A 11 -27.18 -6.45 -31.54
CA SER A 11 -27.27 -6.15 -30.10
C SER A 11 -28.66 -5.71 -29.68
N VAL A 12 -29.33 -4.87 -30.48
CA VAL A 12 -30.76 -4.52 -30.26
C VAL A 12 -31.62 -5.78 -30.31
N GLY A 13 -31.44 -6.64 -31.31
CA GLY A 13 -32.20 -7.89 -31.45
C GLY A 13 -32.03 -8.86 -30.28
N ASN A 14 -30.80 -9.03 -29.78
CA ASN A 14 -30.50 -9.90 -28.64
C ASN A 14 -31.15 -9.35 -27.35
N LEU A 15 -31.00 -8.06 -27.09
CA LEU A 15 -31.60 -7.42 -25.91
C LEU A 15 -33.13 -7.45 -25.98
N VAL A 16 -33.73 -7.18 -27.14
CA VAL A 16 -35.18 -7.32 -27.34
C VAL A 16 -35.64 -8.75 -27.05
N THR A 17 -34.87 -9.75 -27.46
CA THR A 17 -35.21 -11.18 -27.22
C THR A 17 -35.22 -11.48 -25.73
N ALA A 18 -34.21 -11.06 -24.97
CA ALA A 18 -34.18 -11.21 -23.51
C ALA A 18 -35.31 -10.42 -22.82
N LEU A 19 -35.56 -9.17 -23.25
CA LEU A 19 -36.61 -8.34 -22.64
C LEU A 19 -38.04 -8.87 -22.90
N LYS A 20 -38.25 -9.66 -23.97
CA LYS A 20 -39.55 -10.30 -24.26
C LYS A 20 -39.94 -11.36 -23.24
N GLU A 21 -38.99 -11.92 -22.51
CA GLU A 21 -39.24 -12.96 -21.50
C GLU A 21 -39.96 -12.37 -20.27
N PHE A 22 -39.83 -11.06 -20.03
CA PHE A 22 -40.47 -10.39 -18.91
C PHE A 22 -41.91 -9.98 -19.21
N ARG A 23 -42.86 -10.60 -18.51
CA ARG A 23 -44.31 -10.29 -18.65
C ARG A 23 -44.65 -8.83 -18.37
N CYS A 24 -43.99 -8.20 -17.41
CA CYS A 24 -44.19 -6.79 -17.09
C CYS A 24 -43.80 -5.83 -18.24
N LEU A 25 -42.95 -6.28 -19.17
CA LEU A 25 -42.59 -5.51 -20.37
C LEU A 25 -43.46 -5.84 -21.58
N THR A 26 -44.22 -6.93 -21.55
CA THR A 26 -45.14 -7.30 -22.62
C THR A 26 -46.56 -6.82 -22.37
N ASP A 27 -46.94 -6.56 -21.12
CA ASP A 27 -48.22 -5.93 -20.73
C ASP A 27 -48.13 -4.38 -20.75
N PRO A 28 -48.96 -3.67 -21.53
CA PRO A 28 -48.96 -2.21 -21.61
C PRO A 28 -49.08 -1.46 -20.27
N ASP A 29 -49.87 -1.97 -19.32
CA ASP A 29 -50.12 -1.28 -18.05
C ASP A 29 -48.93 -1.46 -17.08
N LEU A 30 -48.26 -2.61 -17.16
CA LEU A 30 -47.09 -2.91 -16.33
C LEU A 30 -45.79 -2.27 -16.84
N ARG A 31 -45.72 -1.93 -18.15
CA ARG A 31 -44.58 -1.20 -18.73
C ARG A 31 -44.39 0.17 -18.07
N ALA A 32 -45.48 0.89 -17.85
CA ALA A 32 -45.45 2.21 -17.23
C ALA A 32 -44.86 2.13 -15.83
N LEU A 33 -45.33 1.17 -15.02
CA LEU A 33 -44.79 0.91 -13.68
C LEU A 33 -43.31 0.55 -13.71
N CYS A 34 -42.87 -0.27 -14.67
CA CYS A 34 -41.46 -0.61 -14.83
C CYS A 34 -40.60 0.62 -15.15
N LEU A 35 -41.05 1.47 -16.08
CA LEU A 35 -40.33 2.71 -16.40
C LEU A 35 -40.31 3.71 -15.24
N ASP A 36 -41.36 3.77 -14.43
CA ASP A 36 -41.41 4.63 -13.24
C ASP A 36 -40.40 4.17 -12.17
N LEU A 37 -40.23 2.85 -11.98
CA LEU A 37 -39.19 2.31 -11.09
C LEU A 37 -37.78 2.61 -11.61
N VAL A 38 -37.57 2.49 -12.93
CA VAL A 38 -36.29 2.87 -13.56
C VAL A 38 -36.01 4.36 -13.39
N ALA A 39 -37.02 5.21 -13.56
CA ALA A 39 -36.90 6.65 -13.37
C ALA A 39 -36.59 7.00 -11.90
N MET A 40 -37.22 6.30 -10.95
CA MET A 40 -36.97 6.44 -9.51
C MET A 40 -35.51 6.08 -9.16
N GLU A 41 -35.01 4.94 -9.64
CA GLU A 41 -33.63 4.49 -9.39
C GLU A 41 -32.58 5.45 -9.98
N LEU A 42 -32.92 6.14 -11.07
CA LEU A 42 -32.03 7.08 -11.75
C LEU A 42 -32.20 8.54 -11.29
N GLU A 43 -33.11 8.81 -10.34
CA GLU A 43 -33.51 10.15 -9.91
C GLU A 43 -33.95 11.06 -11.09
N MET A 44 -34.64 10.47 -12.07
CA MET A 44 -35.13 11.15 -13.27
C MET A 44 -36.65 11.36 -13.23
N THR A 45 -37.14 12.41 -13.90
CA THR A 45 -38.59 12.65 -14.03
C THR A 45 -39.29 11.61 -14.90
N SER A 46 -38.60 11.11 -15.93
CA SER A 46 -39.08 10.05 -16.82
C SER A 46 -37.92 9.47 -17.62
N VAL A 47 -37.98 8.18 -17.95
CA VAL A 47 -37.05 7.54 -18.89
C VAL A 47 -37.36 8.01 -20.32
N PRO A 48 -36.37 8.34 -21.17
CA PRO A 48 -36.58 8.88 -22.52
C PRO A 48 -37.07 7.83 -23.55
N VAL A 49 -37.94 6.91 -23.15
CA VAL A 49 -38.51 5.88 -24.04
C VAL A 49 -39.86 6.32 -24.56
N ARG A 50 -40.06 6.28 -25.88
CA ARG A 50 -41.35 6.61 -26.49
C ARG A 50 -42.39 5.53 -26.23
N ALA A 51 -43.61 5.96 -25.90
CA ALA A 51 -44.73 5.03 -25.72
C ALA A 51 -45.16 4.47 -27.08
N HIS A 52 -45.05 3.15 -27.26
CA HIS A 52 -45.53 2.43 -28.43
C HIS A 52 -46.61 1.42 -28.04
N ARG A 53 -47.73 1.40 -28.77
CA ARG A 53 -48.81 0.41 -28.57
C ARG A 53 -48.38 -1.01 -28.94
N VAL A 54 -47.49 -1.13 -29.92
CA VAL A 54 -46.94 -2.42 -30.37
C VAL A 54 -45.74 -2.76 -29.49
N THR A 55 -45.78 -3.92 -28.84
CA THR A 55 -44.75 -4.42 -27.92
C THR A 55 -43.35 -4.42 -28.54
N ASP A 56 -43.22 -4.93 -29.77
CA ASP A 56 -41.92 -5.04 -30.42
C ASP A 56 -41.27 -3.68 -30.69
N TYR A 57 -42.06 -2.65 -30.99
CA TYR A 57 -41.55 -1.29 -31.19
C TYR A 57 -41.16 -0.64 -29.87
N PHE A 58 -41.92 -0.89 -28.81
CA PHE A 58 -41.56 -0.44 -27.47
C PHE A 58 -40.25 -1.07 -27.00
N LEU A 59 -40.10 -2.39 -27.13
CA LEU A 59 -38.90 -3.10 -26.71
C LEU A 59 -37.67 -2.70 -27.52
N ALA A 60 -37.84 -2.44 -28.83
CA ALA A 60 -36.75 -1.96 -29.67
C ALA A 60 -36.27 -0.56 -29.25
N GLU A 61 -37.19 0.35 -28.93
CA GLU A 61 -36.85 1.70 -28.42
C GLU A 61 -36.18 1.60 -27.04
N LEU A 62 -36.72 0.79 -26.13
CA LEU A 62 -36.13 0.58 -24.81
C LEU A 62 -34.72 -0.04 -24.91
N ALA A 63 -34.53 -1.02 -25.78
CA ALA A 63 -33.23 -1.63 -26.04
C ALA A 63 -32.25 -0.61 -26.63
N HIS A 64 -32.72 0.28 -27.52
CA HIS A 64 -31.91 1.36 -28.06
C HIS A 64 -31.43 2.32 -26.97
N GLU A 65 -32.32 2.76 -26.07
CA GLU A 65 -31.97 3.65 -24.97
C GLU A 65 -31.02 2.98 -23.96
N CYS A 66 -31.21 1.70 -23.65
CA CYS A 66 -30.28 0.92 -22.82
C CYS A 66 -28.88 0.83 -23.44
N LEU A 67 -28.80 0.72 -24.77
CA LEU A 67 -27.56 0.68 -25.53
C LEU A 67 -26.86 2.04 -25.60
N GLN A 68 -27.60 3.14 -25.60
CA GLN A 68 -27.03 4.49 -25.55
C GLN A 68 -26.62 4.89 -24.13
N ASN A 69 -27.19 4.28 -23.09
CA ASN A 69 -26.93 4.62 -21.71
C ASN A 69 -26.97 3.40 -20.77
N LEU A 70 -25.79 2.91 -20.40
CA LEU A 70 -25.62 1.74 -19.52
C LEU A 70 -26.27 1.92 -18.15
N ARG A 71 -26.43 3.17 -17.65
CA ARG A 71 -27.13 3.41 -16.39
C ARG A 71 -28.61 3.02 -16.47
N ILE A 72 -29.25 3.29 -17.61
CA ILE A 72 -30.63 2.87 -17.88
C ILE A 72 -30.73 1.35 -17.91
N MET A 73 -29.75 0.68 -18.52
CA MET A 73 -29.70 -0.79 -18.58
C MET A 73 -29.59 -1.42 -17.19
N HIS A 74 -28.72 -0.91 -16.30
CA HIS A 74 -28.59 -1.40 -14.94
C HIS A 74 -29.83 -1.12 -14.07
N ALA A 75 -30.42 0.08 -14.18
CA ALA A 75 -31.64 0.42 -13.47
C ALA A 75 -32.85 -0.41 -13.95
N LEU A 76 -32.92 -0.71 -15.25
CA LEU A 76 -33.92 -1.62 -15.82
C LEU A 76 -33.77 -3.03 -15.24
N ARG A 77 -32.56 -3.58 -15.21
CA ARG A 77 -32.29 -4.89 -14.57
C ARG A 77 -32.75 -4.92 -13.12
N ALA A 78 -32.41 -3.90 -12.32
CA ALA A 78 -32.82 -3.82 -10.92
C ALA A 78 -34.36 -3.75 -10.77
N SER A 79 -35.02 -2.95 -11.60
CA SER A 79 -36.48 -2.83 -11.62
C SER A 79 -37.17 -4.14 -12.02
N LEU A 80 -36.60 -4.87 -12.98
CA LEU A 80 -37.07 -6.19 -13.39
C LEU A 80 -36.88 -7.23 -12.29
N ALA A 81 -35.78 -7.19 -11.54
CA ALA A 81 -35.57 -8.07 -10.39
C ALA A 81 -36.65 -7.89 -9.31
N VAL A 82 -37.12 -6.65 -9.11
CA VAL A 82 -38.22 -6.33 -8.18
C VAL A 82 -39.58 -6.82 -8.72
N LEU A 83 -39.87 -6.56 -10.00
CA LEU A 83 -41.18 -6.85 -10.60
C LEU A 83 -41.37 -8.31 -11.02
N ALA A 84 -40.28 -9.01 -11.36
CA ALA A 84 -40.29 -10.36 -11.91
C ALA A 84 -39.62 -11.36 -10.95
N SER A 85 -39.77 -11.16 -9.63
CA SER A 85 -39.09 -11.90 -8.55
C SER A 85 -39.23 -13.44 -8.56
N ALA A 86 -39.91 -14.03 -9.54
CA ALA A 86 -40.09 -15.46 -9.74
C ALA A 86 -39.53 -16.01 -11.08
N ASP A 87 -38.88 -15.17 -11.90
CA ASP A 87 -38.39 -15.55 -13.24
C ASP A 87 -36.85 -15.55 -13.31
N GLU A 88 -36.24 -16.52 -12.61
CA GLU A 88 -34.78 -16.64 -12.51
C GLU A 88 -34.10 -16.99 -13.84
N ASP A 89 -34.80 -17.70 -14.75
CA ASP A 89 -34.30 -18.04 -16.08
C ASP A 89 -34.18 -16.78 -16.96
N ALA A 90 -35.23 -15.95 -17.00
CA ALA A 90 -35.22 -14.69 -17.74
C ALA A 90 -34.17 -13.71 -17.20
N MET A 91 -33.99 -13.64 -15.87
CA MET A 91 -32.94 -12.82 -15.25
C MET A 91 -31.54 -13.31 -15.63
N ARG A 92 -31.29 -14.63 -15.61
CA ARG A 92 -30.00 -15.20 -16.04
C ARG A 92 -29.71 -14.94 -17.52
N HIS A 93 -30.72 -15.01 -18.38
CA HIS A 93 -30.56 -14.72 -19.80
C HIS A 93 -30.27 -13.23 -20.03
N LEU A 94 -30.98 -12.33 -19.35
CA LEU A 94 -30.71 -10.89 -19.39
C LEU A 94 -29.28 -10.58 -18.91
N ASP A 95 -28.84 -11.19 -17.81
CA ASP A 95 -27.49 -11.01 -17.27
C ASP A 95 -26.41 -11.46 -18.27
N SER A 96 -26.60 -12.63 -18.90
CA SER A 96 -25.69 -13.13 -19.95
C SER A 96 -25.60 -12.18 -21.16
N VAL A 97 -26.74 -11.62 -21.60
CA VAL A 97 -26.77 -10.64 -22.69
C VAL A 97 -26.08 -9.34 -22.27
N MET A 98 -26.31 -8.87 -21.04
CA MET A 98 -25.64 -7.68 -20.50
C MET A 98 -24.12 -7.87 -20.37
N GLU A 99 -23.65 -9.04 -19.94
CA GLU A 99 -22.22 -9.36 -19.84
C GLU A 99 -21.56 -9.38 -21.23
N GLN A 100 -22.19 -10.01 -22.22
CA GLN A 100 -21.69 -10.02 -23.60
C GLN A 100 -21.63 -8.61 -24.22
N MET A 101 -22.53 -7.72 -23.81
CA MET A 101 -22.62 -6.35 -24.33
C MET A 101 -21.70 -5.36 -23.59
N THR A 102 -21.33 -5.66 -22.34
CA THR A 102 -20.41 -4.84 -21.53
C THR A 102 -18.96 -5.34 -21.60
N ALA A 103 -18.74 -6.55 -22.10
CA ALA A 103 -17.42 -7.08 -22.43
C ALA A 103 -16.73 -6.20 -23.48
N ARG A 104 -15.62 -5.56 -23.10
CA ARG A 104 -14.76 -4.82 -24.05
C ARG A 104 -14.26 -5.80 -25.12
N PRO A 105 -14.21 -5.40 -26.41
CA PRO A 105 -13.74 -6.30 -27.45
C PRO A 105 -12.31 -6.74 -27.12
N ALA A 106 -12.09 -8.06 -27.12
CA ALA A 106 -10.78 -8.64 -27.01
C ALA A 106 -9.89 -8.11 -28.14
N LEU A 107 -8.60 -7.86 -27.84
CA LEU A 107 -7.61 -7.45 -28.84
C LEU A 107 -7.62 -8.43 -30.02
N SER A 108 -7.50 -7.92 -31.24
CA SER A 108 -7.40 -8.79 -32.41
C SER A 108 -6.14 -9.67 -32.34
N GLU A 109 -6.18 -10.87 -32.93
CA GLU A 109 -5.02 -11.77 -32.99
C GLU A 109 -3.81 -11.10 -33.67
N VAL A 110 -4.07 -10.28 -34.70
CA VAL A 110 -3.03 -9.53 -35.41
C VAL A 110 -2.39 -8.48 -34.51
N ALA A 111 -3.19 -7.71 -33.76
CA ALA A 111 -2.68 -6.72 -32.82
C ALA A 111 -1.89 -7.38 -31.68
N THR A 112 -2.37 -8.52 -31.20
CA THR A 112 -1.73 -9.32 -30.15
C THR A 112 -0.37 -9.86 -30.63
N ALA A 113 -0.30 -10.42 -31.83
CA ALA A 113 0.95 -10.91 -32.42
C ALA A 113 1.97 -9.79 -32.67
N LYS A 114 1.50 -8.62 -33.16
CA LYS A 114 2.35 -7.44 -33.36
C LYS A 114 2.92 -6.92 -32.03
N LEU A 115 2.11 -6.88 -30.97
CA LEU A 115 2.63 -6.47 -29.66
C LEU A 115 3.62 -7.49 -29.11
N ARG A 116 3.31 -8.78 -29.23
CA ARG A 116 4.17 -9.85 -28.72
C ARG A 116 5.59 -9.75 -29.27
N SER A 117 5.74 -9.55 -30.58
CA SER A 117 7.06 -9.40 -31.20
C SER A 117 7.80 -8.12 -30.78
N LEU A 118 7.10 -7.07 -30.32
CA LEU A 118 7.71 -5.87 -29.77
C LEU A 118 8.16 -6.02 -28.31
N LEU A 119 7.51 -6.92 -27.56
CA LEU A 119 7.77 -7.19 -26.14
C LEU A 119 8.71 -8.37 -25.91
N GLU A 120 8.81 -9.30 -26.86
CA GLU A 120 9.82 -10.36 -26.84
C GLU A 120 11.23 -9.76 -26.88
N GLU A 121 12.13 -10.28 -26.04
CA GLU A 121 13.51 -9.80 -25.88
C GLU A 121 13.65 -8.32 -25.45
N LEU A 122 12.57 -7.72 -24.93
CA LEU A 122 12.63 -6.42 -24.30
C LEU A 122 13.01 -6.59 -22.82
N GLU A 123 14.21 -6.14 -22.46
CA GLU A 123 14.65 -6.09 -21.06
C GLU A 123 14.32 -4.73 -20.46
N ILE A 124 13.63 -4.74 -19.33
CA ILE A 124 13.23 -3.54 -18.58
C ILE A 124 13.58 -3.80 -17.12
N GLU A 125 14.56 -3.08 -16.60
CA GLU A 125 15.07 -3.23 -15.23
C GLU A 125 13.94 -3.02 -14.19
N GLN A 126 13.07 -2.03 -14.39
CA GLN A 126 12.02 -1.65 -13.44
C GLN A 126 10.62 -2.18 -13.80
N LEU A 127 10.54 -3.37 -14.43
CA LEU A 127 9.27 -3.88 -14.96
C LEU A 127 8.16 -3.97 -13.90
N GLY A 128 8.46 -4.49 -12.70
CA GLY A 128 7.48 -4.63 -11.62
C GLY A 128 6.86 -3.28 -11.19
N GLN A 129 7.70 -2.24 -11.07
CA GLN A 129 7.25 -0.88 -10.75
C GLN A 129 6.36 -0.30 -11.85
N LEU A 130 6.70 -0.49 -13.12
CA LEU A 130 5.87 -0.04 -14.24
C LEU A 130 4.51 -0.74 -14.23
N CYS A 131 4.46 -2.03 -13.88
CA CYS A 131 3.21 -2.78 -13.77
C CYS A 131 2.34 -2.26 -12.62
N ARG A 132 2.90 -2.01 -11.43
CA ARG A 132 2.18 -1.40 -10.31
C ARG A 132 1.64 -0.02 -10.65
N THR A 133 2.46 0.79 -11.32
CA THR A 133 2.05 2.13 -11.78
C THR A 133 0.90 2.05 -12.77
N ALA A 134 0.95 1.09 -13.70
CA ALA A 134 -0.12 0.86 -14.68
C ALA A 134 -1.41 0.30 -14.05
N ALA A 135 -1.29 -0.59 -13.07
CA ALA A 135 -2.42 -1.17 -12.34
C ALA A 135 -3.10 -0.15 -11.41
N GLY A 136 -2.34 0.79 -10.86
CA GLY A 136 -2.82 1.79 -9.89
C GLY A 136 -2.71 1.32 -8.44
N PRO A 137 -2.82 2.25 -7.47
CA PRO A 137 -2.43 2.03 -6.07
C PRO A 137 -3.37 1.10 -5.27
N LEU A 138 -4.50 0.70 -5.85
CA LEU A 138 -5.52 -0.11 -5.19
C LEU A 138 -5.52 -1.58 -5.65
N GLN A 139 -4.66 -1.95 -6.60
CA GLN A 139 -4.64 -3.30 -7.18
C GLN A 139 -3.31 -3.98 -6.92
N ASP A 140 -3.37 -5.18 -6.32
CA ASP A 140 -2.19 -6.03 -6.17
C ASP A 140 -1.81 -6.65 -7.50
N VAL A 141 -0.57 -6.42 -7.92
CA VAL A 141 -0.01 -6.99 -9.15
C VAL A 141 0.79 -8.24 -8.82
N PRO A 142 0.43 -9.43 -9.37
CA PRO A 142 1.23 -10.64 -9.22
C PRO A 142 2.66 -10.47 -9.74
N ALA A 143 3.59 -11.28 -9.25
CA ALA A 143 4.97 -11.29 -9.76
C ALA A 143 4.98 -11.57 -11.28
N VAL A 144 5.69 -10.72 -12.03
CA VAL A 144 5.81 -10.80 -13.49
C VAL A 144 7.24 -11.14 -13.87
N THR A 145 7.40 -11.94 -14.93
CA THR A 145 8.70 -12.48 -15.36
C THR A 145 9.22 -11.85 -16.65
N SER A 146 8.35 -11.23 -17.44
CA SER A 146 8.69 -10.58 -18.70
C SER A 146 7.64 -9.54 -19.10
N PRO A 147 7.95 -8.57 -19.99
CA PRO A 147 6.98 -7.58 -20.44
C PRO A 147 5.73 -8.19 -21.09
N TRP A 148 5.87 -9.32 -21.80
CA TRP A 148 4.73 -10.05 -22.35
C TRP A 148 3.85 -10.64 -21.24
N HIS A 149 4.45 -11.31 -20.27
CA HIS A 149 3.70 -11.88 -19.14
C HIS A 149 3.00 -10.76 -18.33
N ALA A 150 3.67 -9.63 -18.13
CA ALA A 150 3.08 -8.45 -17.50
C ALA A 150 1.84 -7.92 -18.24
N PHE A 151 1.91 -7.84 -19.57
CA PHE A 151 0.77 -7.44 -20.39
C PHE A 151 -0.41 -8.41 -20.23
N GLU A 152 -0.17 -9.72 -20.26
CA GLU A 152 -1.20 -10.75 -20.05
C GLU A 152 -1.84 -10.66 -18.67
N VAL A 153 -1.05 -10.45 -17.62
CA VAL A 153 -1.54 -10.27 -16.24
C VAL A 153 -2.44 -9.03 -16.14
N LEU A 154 -1.95 -7.86 -16.58
CA LEU A 154 -2.69 -6.61 -16.51
C LEU A 154 -3.93 -6.58 -17.41
N SER A 155 -3.95 -7.37 -18.50
CA SER A 155 -5.12 -7.46 -19.39
C SER A 155 -6.38 -8.02 -18.71
N ARG A 156 -6.19 -8.73 -17.60
CA ARG A 156 -7.28 -9.32 -16.79
C ARG A 156 -7.76 -8.36 -15.70
N MET A 157 -7.11 -7.21 -15.55
CA MET A 157 -7.41 -6.24 -14.50
C MET A 157 -8.40 -5.17 -14.96
N ASN A 158 -9.13 -4.60 -14.01
CA ASN A 158 -10.10 -3.55 -14.28
C ASN A 158 -9.40 -2.20 -14.54
N ALA A 159 -9.97 -1.42 -15.47
CA ALA A 159 -9.53 -0.05 -15.71
C ALA A 159 -9.72 0.83 -14.46
N GLN A 160 -8.76 1.72 -14.24
CA GLN A 160 -8.80 2.73 -13.19
C GLN A 160 -9.93 3.76 -13.44
N PRO A 161 -10.28 4.62 -12.46
CA PRO A 161 -11.32 5.65 -12.62
C PRO A 161 -11.12 6.57 -13.85
N GLY A 162 -9.89 6.71 -14.35
CA GLY A 162 -9.56 7.43 -15.59
C GLY A 162 -9.95 6.70 -16.88
N GLY A 163 -10.45 5.46 -16.81
CA GLY A 163 -11.02 4.69 -17.91
C GLY A 163 -10.00 3.93 -18.78
N LEU A 164 -8.70 4.23 -18.68
CA LEU A 164 -7.65 3.54 -19.43
C LEU A 164 -7.38 2.15 -18.83
N PRO A 165 -7.44 1.07 -19.62
CA PRO A 165 -7.06 -0.27 -19.18
C PRO A 165 -5.58 -0.34 -18.74
N PRO A 166 -5.24 -1.08 -17.66
CA PRO A 166 -3.87 -1.18 -17.15
C PRO A 166 -2.87 -1.71 -18.19
N GLN A 167 -3.29 -2.65 -19.03
CA GLN A 167 -2.45 -3.20 -20.09
C GLN A 167 -2.07 -2.16 -21.16
N LEU A 168 -2.93 -1.17 -21.45
CA LEU A 168 -2.60 -0.08 -22.37
C LEU A 168 -1.70 0.96 -21.69
N ALA A 169 -1.94 1.23 -20.41
CA ALA A 169 -1.06 2.10 -19.63
C ALA A 169 0.36 1.52 -19.55
N LEU A 170 0.49 0.21 -19.32
CA LEU A 170 1.78 -0.49 -19.31
C LEU A 170 2.54 -0.27 -20.61
N VAL A 171 1.90 -0.40 -21.78
CA VAL A 171 2.59 -0.24 -23.07
C VAL A 171 3.18 1.18 -23.23
N GLU A 172 2.52 2.22 -22.73
CA GLU A 172 3.10 3.59 -22.74
C GLU A 172 4.30 3.72 -21.82
N TYR A 173 4.25 3.12 -20.63
CA TYR A 173 5.39 3.10 -19.71
C TYR A 173 6.58 2.32 -20.30
N LEU A 174 6.30 1.15 -20.89
CA LEU A 174 7.31 0.35 -21.59
C LEU A 174 7.91 1.13 -22.76
N ALA A 175 7.09 1.85 -23.54
CA ALA A 175 7.60 2.68 -24.62
C ALA A 175 8.52 3.82 -24.12
N ALA A 176 8.27 4.39 -22.95
CA ALA A 176 9.16 5.40 -22.38
C ALA A 176 10.51 4.82 -21.92
N ALA A 177 10.48 3.63 -21.34
CA ALA A 177 11.67 2.92 -20.86
C ALA A 177 12.44 2.20 -22.00
N ALA A 178 11.78 1.81 -23.08
CA ALA A 178 12.34 0.97 -24.13
C ALA A 178 13.56 1.59 -24.80
N ARG A 179 14.57 0.75 -25.02
CA ARG A 179 15.70 1.01 -25.90
C ARG A 179 15.81 -0.18 -26.87
N PRO A 180 16.14 0.05 -28.15
CA PRO A 180 16.40 1.32 -28.84
C PRO A 180 15.13 2.14 -29.18
N LEU A 181 15.30 3.42 -29.54
CA LEU A 181 14.18 4.38 -29.76
C LEU A 181 13.16 3.93 -30.81
N HIS A 182 13.56 3.22 -31.86
CA HIS A 182 12.61 2.73 -32.86
C HIS A 182 11.59 1.73 -32.29
N ARG A 183 11.98 0.97 -31.25
CA ARG A 183 11.09 0.05 -30.54
C ARG A 183 10.10 0.82 -29.67
N ALA A 184 10.54 1.91 -29.03
CA ALA A 184 9.66 2.83 -28.31
C ALA A 184 8.58 3.44 -29.24
N ASP A 185 8.97 3.87 -30.43
CA ASP A 185 8.03 4.45 -31.40
C ASP A 185 7.01 3.42 -31.90
N ALA A 186 7.46 2.18 -32.20
CA ALA A 186 6.57 1.10 -32.60
C ALA A 186 5.55 0.72 -31.51
N LEU A 187 5.95 0.75 -30.22
CA LEU A 187 5.04 0.54 -29.09
C LEU A 187 4.00 1.66 -28.97
N ARG A 188 4.40 2.92 -29.17
CA ARG A 188 3.47 4.07 -29.16
C ARG A 188 2.48 4.01 -30.32
N GLU A 189 2.94 3.66 -31.51
CA GLU A 189 2.07 3.48 -32.68
C GLU A 189 1.03 2.38 -32.44
N TRP A 190 1.45 1.25 -31.87
CA TRP A 190 0.53 0.19 -31.48
C TRP A 190 -0.49 0.67 -30.44
N ALA A 191 -0.05 1.38 -29.40
CA ALA A 191 -0.94 1.91 -28.37
C ALA A 191 -1.94 2.93 -28.95
N ASP A 192 -1.50 3.79 -29.87
CA ASP A 192 -2.36 4.75 -30.58
C ASP A 192 -3.41 4.05 -31.46
N GLU A 193 -3.05 2.92 -32.10
CA GLU A 193 -3.99 2.07 -32.83
C GLU A 193 -5.07 1.51 -31.89
N GLN A 194 -4.67 0.89 -30.78
CA GLN A 194 -5.62 0.28 -29.85
C GLN A 194 -6.49 1.31 -29.13
N ALA A 195 -5.92 2.44 -28.72
CA ALA A 195 -6.69 3.51 -28.10
C ALA A 195 -7.70 4.13 -29.07
N ARG A 196 -7.41 4.17 -30.37
CA ARG A 196 -8.37 4.64 -31.39
C ARG A 196 -9.53 3.66 -31.55
N GLU A 197 -9.25 2.36 -31.61
CA GLU A 197 -10.28 1.31 -31.70
C GLU A 197 -11.20 1.29 -30.47
N LEU A 198 -10.65 1.56 -29.28
CA LEU A 198 -11.39 1.59 -28.02
C LEU A 198 -11.99 2.97 -27.67
N GLY A 199 -11.74 4.01 -28.47
CA GLY A 199 -12.19 5.38 -28.17
C GLY A 199 -11.50 6.04 -26.97
N LEU A 200 -10.29 5.59 -26.61
CA LEU A 200 -9.50 6.01 -25.45
C LEU A 200 -8.33 6.96 -25.79
N THR A 201 -8.31 7.51 -27.00
CA THR A 201 -7.23 8.42 -27.45
C THR A 201 -6.98 9.61 -26.51
N PRO A 202 -8.00 10.29 -25.93
CA PRO A 202 -7.77 11.37 -24.97
C PRO A 202 -7.03 10.92 -23.71
N GLN A 203 -7.42 9.77 -23.16
CA GLN A 203 -6.85 9.19 -21.94
C GLN A 203 -5.40 8.79 -22.17
N LEU A 204 -5.11 8.12 -23.29
CA LEU A 204 -3.74 7.73 -23.66
C LEU A 204 -2.84 8.95 -23.83
N ARG A 205 -3.34 10.02 -24.47
CA ARG A 205 -2.58 11.27 -24.64
C ARG A 205 -2.28 11.95 -23.30
N SER A 206 -3.25 11.99 -22.39
CA SER A 206 -3.06 12.53 -21.04
C SER A 206 -1.96 11.77 -20.30
N LEU A 207 -1.99 10.43 -20.35
CA LEU A 207 -0.95 9.60 -19.76
C LEU A 207 0.42 9.88 -20.39
N ARG A 208 0.50 9.93 -21.72
CA ARG A 208 1.76 10.20 -22.43
C ARG A 208 2.37 11.56 -22.06
N GLN A 209 1.53 12.57 -21.85
CA GLN A 209 1.99 13.86 -21.34
C GLN A 209 2.55 13.75 -19.92
N GLN A 210 1.90 13.00 -19.03
CA GLN A 210 2.38 12.76 -17.67
C GLN A 210 3.73 12.01 -17.69
N VAL A 211 3.84 10.95 -18.48
CA VAL A 211 5.06 10.16 -18.64
C VAL A 211 6.20 10.98 -19.23
N GLY A 212 5.92 11.83 -20.23
CA GLY A 212 6.94 12.69 -20.84
C GLY A 212 7.45 13.83 -19.95
N HIS A 213 6.68 14.23 -18.94
CA HIS A 213 7.08 15.24 -17.93
C HIS A 213 7.60 14.62 -16.64
N ALA A 214 7.41 13.31 -16.43
CA ALA A 214 7.96 12.62 -15.28
C ALA A 214 9.49 12.60 -15.42
N ALA A 215 10.18 13.27 -14.49
CA ALA A 215 11.61 13.08 -14.33
C ALA A 215 11.88 11.58 -14.12
N PRO A 216 13.01 11.03 -14.61
CA PRO A 216 13.41 9.68 -14.25
C PRO A 216 13.39 9.58 -12.73
N VAL A 217 12.57 8.67 -12.21
CA VAL A 217 12.47 8.42 -10.78
C VAL A 217 13.83 7.85 -10.37
N GLY A 218 14.62 8.63 -9.63
CA GLY A 218 15.87 8.16 -9.06
C GLY A 218 15.61 6.98 -8.11
N PRO A 219 16.64 6.20 -7.76
CA PRO A 219 16.49 5.07 -6.84
C PRO A 219 15.85 5.56 -5.54
N VAL A 220 14.80 4.86 -5.11
CA VAL A 220 14.07 5.16 -3.86
C VAL A 220 14.49 4.20 -2.75
N ASP A 221 14.24 4.59 -1.51
CA ASP A 221 14.44 3.70 -0.37
C ASP A 221 13.39 2.60 -0.37
N ALA A 222 13.82 1.38 -0.03
CA ALA A 222 12.94 0.26 0.24
C ALA A 222 12.79 0.07 1.75
N TYR A 223 11.65 -0.47 2.18
CA TYR A 223 11.34 -0.71 3.59
C TYR A 223 10.87 -2.14 3.79
N LEU A 224 11.58 -2.86 4.66
CA LEU A 224 11.18 -4.16 5.16
C LEU A 224 10.75 -4.00 6.62
N VAL A 225 9.45 -4.06 6.87
CA VAL A 225 8.90 -3.99 8.23
C VAL A 225 8.62 -5.40 8.72
N ILE A 226 9.26 -5.81 9.81
CA ILE A 226 9.16 -7.14 10.39
C ILE A 226 8.45 -7.03 11.73
N ARG A 227 7.34 -7.74 11.90
CA ARG A 227 6.64 -7.86 13.18
C ARG A 227 7.01 -9.17 13.85
N LEU A 228 7.37 -9.09 15.13
CA LEU A 228 7.47 -10.22 16.02
C LEU A 228 6.37 -10.08 17.07
N LEU A 229 5.35 -10.94 17.00
CA LEU A 229 4.24 -10.94 17.94
C LEU A 229 4.39 -12.13 18.89
N PRO A 230 4.67 -11.93 20.18
CA PRO A 230 4.80 -13.02 21.13
C PRO A 230 3.52 -13.87 21.18
N GLN A 231 3.70 -15.19 21.31
CA GLN A 231 2.62 -16.17 21.46
C GLN A 231 2.45 -16.59 22.92
N GLU A 232 1.44 -17.43 23.20
CA GLU A 232 1.19 -17.94 24.56
C GLU A 232 2.39 -18.72 25.13
N GLU A 233 3.10 -19.46 24.27
CA GLU A 233 4.34 -20.14 24.64
C GLU A 233 5.50 -19.15 24.68
N ALA A 234 6.17 -19.07 25.83
CA ALA A 234 7.28 -18.16 26.04
C ALA A 234 8.41 -18.44 25.06
N GLY A 235 8.88 -17.40 24.38
CA GLY A 235 9.93 -17.50 23.36
C GLY A 235 9.44 -17.96 22.00
N CYS A 236 8.14 -18.18 21.80
CA CYS A 236 7.51 -18.39 20.50
C CYS A 236 6.89 -17.07 19.99
N TYR A 237 7.02 -16.81 18.69
CA TYR A 237 6.57 -15.60 18.03
C TYR A 237 5.87 -15.93 16.70
N GLU A 238 4.81 -15.18 16.41
CA GLU A 238 4.31 -15.05 15.05
C GLU A 238 5.12 -13.96 14.34
N LEU A 239 5.85 -14.37 13.31
CA LEU A 239 6.60 -13.47 12.43
C LEU A 239 5.72 -13.10 11.23
N SER A 240 5.59 -11.81 10.96
CA SER A 240 4.97 -11.26 9.74
C SER A 240 5.88 -10.20 9.13
N SER A 241 5.88 -10.06 7.82
CA SER A 241 6.65 -9.01 7.12
C SER A 241 5.78 -8.16 6.21
N TRP A 242 6.21 -6.93 5.98
CA TRP A 242 5.66 -6.01 5.01
C TRP A 242 6.78 -5.42 4.17
N HIS A 243 6.52 -5.33 2.89
CA HIS A 243 7.47 -5.04 1.83
C HIS A 243 7.00 -3.77 1.12
N ASN A 244 7.78 -2.70 1.18
CA ASN A 244 7.46 -1.45 0.50
C ASN A 244 8.64 -0.97 -0.33
N TYR A 245 8.55 -1.22 -1.64
CA TYR A 245 9.43 -0.67 -2.65
C TYR A 245 8.61 -0.05 -3.78
N ASP A 246 8.13 1.17 -3.53
CA ASP A 246 7.26 1.92 -4.42
C ASP A 246 7.55 3.43 -4.35
N PRO A 247 7.97 4.07 -5.45
CA PRO A 247 8.21 5.51 -5.48
C PRO A 247 6.95 6.36 -5.46
N THR A 248 5.77 5.77 -5.68
CA THR A 248 4.50 6.50 -5.69
C THR A 248 3.94 6.75 -4.29
N GLY A 249 4.45 6.06 -3.27
CA GLY A 249 4.03 6.26 -1.89
C GLY A 249 4.20 5.02 -1.02
N TRP A 250 3.46 5.00 0.09
CA TRP A 250 3.46 3.91 1.06
C TRP A 250 2.34 2.91 0.76
N HIS A 251 2.69 1.80 0.11
CA HIS A 251 1.81 0.70 -0.27
C HIS A 251 2.43 -0.65 0.13
N PRO A 252 2.55 -0.94 1.44
CA PRO A 252 3.25 -2.13 1.91
C PRO A 252 2.48 -3.41 1.55
N ALA A 253 3.14 -4.30 0.81
CA ALA A 253 2.64 -5.65 0.52
C ALA A 253 2.95 -6.58 1.70
N ARG A 254 1.96 -7.33 2.19
CA ARG A 254 2.16 -8.24 3.32
C ARG A 254 2.72 -9.59 2.83
N GLY A 255 3.82 -10.01 3.44
CA GLY A 255 4.43 -11.33 3.23
C GLY A 255 3.70 -12.46 3.98
N PRO A 256 4.18 -13.71 3.83
CA PRO A 256 3.62 -14.85 4.55
C PRO A 256 3.81 -14.72 6.06
N ILE A 257 2.96 -15.42 6.81
CA ILE A 257 3.04 -15.50 8.28
C ILE A 257 3.73 -16.81 8.63
N THR A 258 4.75 -16.73 9.50
CA THR A 258 5.52 -17.89 9.94
C THR A 258 5.62 -17.91 11.46
N GLN A 259 5.53 -19.10 12.06
CA GLN A 259 5.79 -19.28 13.49
C GLN A 259 7.29 -19.52 13.70
N VAL A 260 7.89 -18.78 14.63
CA VAL A 260 9.32 -18.87 14.95
C VAL A 260 9.51 -18.93 16.47
N THR A 261 10.64 -19.47 16.88
CA THR A 261 11.12 -19.43 18.26
C THR A 261 12.26 -18.42 18.42
N THR A 262 12.66 -18.14 19.64
CA THR A 262 13.81 -17.27 19.94
C THR A 262 15.09 -17.74 19.23
N GLU A 263 15.28 -19.05 19.10
CA GLU A 263 16.45 -19.66 18.43
C GLU A 263 16.37 -19.61 16.91
N THR A 264 15.17 -19.51 16.33
CA THR A 264 14.94 -19.59 14.88
C THR A 264 14.58 -18.25 14.25
N ALA A 265 14.21 -17.25 15.05
CA ALA A 265 13.80 -15.93 14.60
C ALA A 265 14.91 -15.19 13.82
N GLU A 266 16.16 -15.25 14.31
CA GLU A 266 17.32 -14.61 13.64
C GLU A 266 17.49 -15.15 12.21
N ARG A 267 17.40 -16.49 12.04
CA ARG A 267 17.48 -17.14 10.73
C ARG A 267 16.30 -16.79 9.82
N ALA A 268 15.08 -16.75 10.36
CA ALA A 268 13.90 -16.37 9.59
C ALA A 268 14.00 -14.91 9.09
N VAL A 269 14.56 -14.01 9.90
CA VAL A 269 14.83 -12.62 9.47
C VAL A 269 15.91 -12.54 8.42
N GLN A 270 16.99 -13.32 8.52
CA GLN A 270 18.00 -13.39 7.47
C GLN A 270 17.37 -13.77 6.12
N THR A 271 16.49 -14.78 6.09
CA THR A 271 15.78 -15.18 4.87
C THR A 271 14.99 -14.02 4.27
N LEU A 272 14.22 -13.29 5.09
CA LEU A 272 13.44 -12.14 4.63
C LEU A 272 14.31 -11.00 4.08
N VAL A 273 15.44 -10.73 4.72
CA VAL A 273 16.38 -9.68 4.27
C VAL A 273 17.03 -10.06 2.95
N TYR A 274 17.40 -11.33 2.75
CA TYR A 274 17.93 -11.81 1.47
C TYR A 274 16.90 -11.77 0.35
N GLU A 275 15.66 -12.21 0.61
CA GLU A 275 14.56 -12.09 -0.36
C GLU A 275 14.35 -10.62 -0.78
N ALA A 276 14.34 -9.70 0.20
CA ALA A 276 14.23 -8.27 -0.06
C ALA A 276 15.42 -7.71 -0.87
N ALA A 277 16.65 -8.11 -0.55
CA ALA A 277 17.84 -7.66 -1.25
C ALA A 277 17.91 -8.18 -2.70
N GLU A 278 17.46 -9.42 -2.94
CA GLU A 278 17.34 -9.98 -4.28
C GLU A 278 16.24 -9.27 -5.10
N GLU A 279 15.11 -8.95 -4.48
CA GLU A 279 13.99 -8.28 -5.16
C GLU A 279 14.27 -6.79 -5.45
N TRP A 280 14.99 -6.09 -4.56
CA TRP A 280 15.17 -4.64 -4.60
C TRP A 280 16.62 -4.22 -4.91
N GLY A 281 17.27 -4.92 -5.84
CA GLY A 281 18.68 -4.69 -6.18
C GLY A 281 19.01 -3.28 -6.70
N ASP A 282 18.01 -2.50 -7.13
CA ASP A 282 18.15 -1.10 -7.56
C ASP A 282 17.69 -0.06 -6.51
N ALA A 283 17.29 -0.49 -5.31
CA ALA A 283 16.93 0.41 -4.22
C ALA A 283 18.15 1.23 -3.76
N ARG A 284 17.90 2.48 -3.35
CA ARG A 284 18.97 3.33 -2.80
C ARG A 284 19.51 2.79 -1.47
N GLU A 285 18.61 2.35 -0.62
CA GLU A 285 18.88 1.81 0.71
C GLU A 285 17.69 0.95 1.15
N ILE A 286 17.96 -0.15 1.86
CA ILE A 286 16.91 -1.00 2.45
C ILE A 286 16.86 -0.71 3.95
N HIS A 287 15.74 -0.15 4.41
CA HIS A 287 15.47 0.13 5.82
C HIS A 287 14.79 -1.07 6.46
N VAL A 288 15.35 -1.59 7.56
CA VAL A 288 14.78 -2.73 8.30
C VAL A 288 14.14 -2.20 9.59
N GLU A 289 12.82 -2.35 9.71
CA GLU A 289 12.06 -1.83 10.84
C GLU A 289 11.39 -2.97 11.63
N PHE A 290 11.72 -3.11 12.91
CA PHE A 290 11.14 -4.15 13.78
C PHE A 290 9.95 -3.60 14.56
N MET A 291 8.75 -4.12 14.30
CA MET A 291 7.56 -3.81 15.08
C MET A 291 7.41 -4.80 16.23
N LEU A 292 7.60 -4.32 17.46
CA LEU A 292 7.72 -5.13 18.67
C LEU A 292 6.64 -4.73 19.70
N ASP A 293 6.24 -5.71 20.51
CA ASP A 293 5.36 -5.48 21.66
C ASP A 293 6.12 -4.83 22.84
N ALA A 294 5.39 -4.25 23.79
CA ALA A 294 5.93 -3.44 24.87
C ALA A 294 6.99 -4.15 25.72
N ASP A 295 6.81 -5.46 25.96
CA ASP A 295 7.74 -6.26 26.75
C ASP A 295 9.01 -6.63 25.96
N ASP A 296 8.92 -6.64 24.62
CA ASP A 296 9.98 -7.05 23.71
C ASP A 296 10.73 -5.87 23.08
N LEU A 297 10.37 -4.62 23.40
CA LEU A 297 11.00 -3.43 22.81
C LEU A 297 12.52 -3.40 22.98
N ASN A 298 13.04 -3.98 24.07
CA ASN A 298 14.47 -4.04 24.36
C ASN A 298 15.17 -5.27 23.77
N LEU A 299 14.50 -6.07 22.92
CA LEU A 299 15.18 -7.10 22.16
C LEU A 299 16.28 -6.48 21.30
N PRO A 300 17.51 -7.03 21.30
CA PRO A 300 18.64 -6.46 20.56
C PRO A 300 18.58 -6.84 19.07
N VAL A 301 17.44 -6.61 18.42
CA VAL A 301 17.16 -6.99 17.02
C VAL A 301 18.12 -6.34 16.03
N HIS A 302 18.67 -5.16 16.33
CA HIS A 302 19.71 -4.54 15.50
C HIS A 302 20.98 -5.38 15.44
N ARG A 303 21.29 -6.17 16.48
CA ARG A 303 22.48 -7.04 16.55
C ARG A 303 22.28 -8.40 15.90
N TRP A 304 21.07 -8.71 15.43
CA TRP A 304 20.82 -9.95 14.69
C TRP A 304 21.70 -10.00 13.46
N ARG A 305 22.12 -11.20 13.09
CA ARG A 305 23.18 -11.42 12.11
C ARG A 305 22.63 -11.98 10.82
N LEU A 306 23.27 -11.57 9.74
CA LEU A 306 23.23 -12.19 8.43
C LEU A 306 24.40 -13.17 8.30
N GLU A 307 24.38 -13.96 7.22
CA GLU A 307 25.40 -14.96 6.92
C GLU A 307 25.62 -15.96 8.06
N LEU A 308 24.55 -16.42 8.72
CA LEU A 308 24.61 -17.36 9.85
C LEU A 308 25.28 -18.70 9.52
N ASP A 309 25.35 -19.04 8.23
CA ASP A 309 26.00 -20.26 7.74
C ASP A 309 27.47 -20.01 7.27
N SER A 310 27.96 -18.77 7.39
CA SER A 310 29.33 -18.33 7.11
C SER A 310 30.22 -18.41 8.36
N GLU A 311 31.54 -18.42 8.16
CA GLU A 311 32.52 -18.31 9.25
C GLU A 311 32.54 -16.90 9.87
N LEU A 312 31.96 -15.90 9.19
CA LEU A 312 31.95 -14.49 9.61
C LEU A 312 30.53 -13.88 9.55
N PRO A 313 29.60 -14.25 10.45
CA PRO A 313 28.28 -13.64 10.50
C PRO A 313 28.34 -12.13 10.78
N THR A 314 27.62 -11.32 10.00
CA THR A 314 27.63 -9.86 10.07
C THR A 314 26.35 -9.33 10.72
N PRO A 315 26.40 -8.39 11.69
CA PRO A 315 25.19 -7.78 12.25
C PRO A 315 24.41 -6.97 11.19
N LEU A 316 23.07 -7.00 11.26
CA LEU A 316 22.16 -6.30 10.33
C LEU A 316 22.51 -4.83 10.13
N TYR A 317 22.93 -4.14 11.20
CA TYR A 317 23.25 -2.72 11.13
C TYR A 317 24.49 -2.38 10.28
N MET A 318 25.28 -3.37 9.87
CA MET A 318 26.41 -3.17 8.96
C MET A 318 25.97 -2.82 7.55
N ASP A 319 24.87 -3.44 7.09
CA ASP A 319 24.39 -3.32 5.71
C ASP A 319 23.10 -2.48 5.62
N HIS A 320 22.34 -2.38 6.72
CA HIS A 320 21.02 -1.78 6.72
C HIS A 320 20.77 -0.87 7.94
N PRO A 321 20.12 0.30 7.79
CA PRO A 321 19.57 1.01 8.92
C PRO A 321 18.50 0.17 9.64
N VAL A 322 18.69 -0.05 10.94
CA VAL A 322 17.74 -0.82 11.77
C VAL A 322 17.08 0.06 12.83
N VAL A 323 15.76 0.08 12.88
CA VAL A 323 14.98 0.77 13.92
C VAL A 323 13.89 -0.12 14.50
N VAL A 324 13.38 0.28 15.66
CA VAL A 324 12.22 -0.35 16.31
C VAL A 324 10.96 0.51 16.11
N ARG A 325 9.81 -0.14 16.05
CA ARG A 325 8.48 0.44 16.03
C ARG A 325 7.65 -0.13 17.17
N SER A 326 6.86 0.72 17.82
CA SER A 326 5.96 0.27 18.89
C SER A 326 4.66 -0.30 18.33
N LEU A 327 4.42 -1.59 18.57
CA LEU A 327 3.16 -2.26 18.23
C LEU A 327 1.97 -1.68 19.01
N GLU A 328 2.15 -1.45 20.32
CA GLU A 328 1.13 -0.86 21.19
C GLU A 328 0.67 0.51 20.67
N ARG A 329 1.60 1.37 20.25
CA ARG A 329 1.24 2.68 19.66
C ARG A 329 0.52 2.53 18.32
N SER A 330 0.94 1.58 17.48
CA SER A 330 0.27 1.28 16.20
C SER A 330 -1.20 0.90 16.42
N ARG A 331 -1.47 0.04 17.40
CA ARG A 331 -2.82 -0.46 17.72
C ARG A 331 -3.70 0.54 18.45
N THR A 332 -3.12 1.42 19.25
CA THR A 332 -3.88 2.34 20.11
C THR A 332 -4.29 3.64 19.39
N ARG A 333 -5.37 3.55 18.61
CA ARG A 333 -5.93 4.65 17.77
C ARG A 333 -6.14 5.97 18.51
N ARG A 334 -6.51 5.93 19.79
CA ARG A 334 -6.75 7.14 20.61
C ARG A 334 -5.52 8.04 20.78
N TRP A 335 -4.30 7.57 20.46
CA TRP A 335 -3.07 8.36 20.50
C TRP A 335 -2.59 8.84 19.13
N HIS A 336 -3.25 8.40 18.05
CA HIS A 336 -2.82 8.71 16.68
C HIS A 336 -2.91 10.20 16.36
N ARG A 337 -3.84 10.93 16.98
CA ARG A 337 -3.99 12.37 16.75
C ARG A 337 -2.74 13.13 17.20
N GLU A 338 -2.34 12.95 18.45
CA GLU A 338 -1.16 13.60 19.03
C GLU A 338 0.11 13.18 18.30
N TRP A 339 0.21 11.89 17.94
CA TRP A 339 1.33 11.36 17.17
C TRP A 339 1.44 12.00 15.78
N LYS A 340 0.34 12.04 15.00
CA LYS A 340 0.29 12.73 13.69
C LYS A 340 0.63 14.21 13.81
N GLN A 341 0.16 14.89 14.85
CA GLN A 341 0.47 16.31 15.06
C GLN A 341 1.96 16.56 15.31
N ARG A 342 2.60 15.76 16.18
CA ARG A 342 4.05 15.89 16.43
C ARG A 342 4.88 15.48 15.23
N TRP A 343 4.48 14.43 14.52
CA TRP A 343 5.16 14.02 13.30
C TRP A 343 5.11 15.11 12.23
N ASN A 344 3.93 15.68 11.97
CA ASN A 344 3.79 16.78 11.01
C ASN A 344 4.62 18.01 11.42
N PHE A 345 4.72 18.31 12.72
CA PHE A 345 5.61 19.37 13.21
C PHE A 345 7.08 19.04 12.96
N PHE A 346 7.49 17.80 13.26
CA PHE A 346 8.86 17.32 13.07
C PHE A 346 9.28 17.37 11.60
N ASP A 347 8.40 16.95 10.71
CA ASP A 347 8.61 16.93 9.26
C ASP A 347 8.68 18.34 8.66
N GLN A 348 7.80 19.25 9.09
CA GLN A 348 7.75 20.62 8.57
C GLN A 348 8.81 21.55 9.15
N TYR A 349 9.20 21.35 10.41
CA TYR A 349 10.10 22.23 11.15
C TYR A 349 11.19 21.45 11.91
N PRO A 350 12.01 20.63 11.21
CA PRO A 350 13.01 19.76 11.84
C PRO A 350 14.05 20.54 12.66
N GLU A 351 14.36 21.78 12.29
CA GLU A 351 15.28 22.67 13.01
C GLU A 351 14.74 23.19 14.35
N ARG A 352 13.43 23.10 14.57
CA ARG A 352 12.75 23.51 15.82
C ARG A 352 12.43 22.34 16.72
N ALA A 353 12.69 21.12 16.26
CA ALA A 353 12.50 19.89 17.00
C ALA A 353 13.40 19.86 18.24
N LYS A 354 12.82 19.49 19.38
CA LYS A 354 13.54 19.35 20.65
C LYS A 354 13.58 17.91 21.10
N GLN A 355 14.63 17.60 21.85
CA GLN A 355 14.80 16.36 22.57
C GLN A 355 14.71 16.62 24.07
N LEU A 356 14.00 15.75 24.78
CA LEU A 356 13.98 15.71 26.24
C LEU A 356 14.72 14.47 26.74
N VAL A 357 15.41 14.59 27.88
CA VAL A 357 16.13 13.49 28.53
C VAL A 357 15.57 13.29 29.93
N VAL A 358 15.08 12.09 30.23
CA VAL A 358 14.67 11.71 31.59
C VAL A 358 15.91 11.56 32.47
N ASP A 359 15.86 12.16 33.66
CA ASP A 359 17.00 12.32 34.56
C ASP A 359 18.25 12.87 33.83
N GLY A 360 18.03 13.83 32.93
CA GLY A 360 19.11 14.59 32.30
C GLY A 360 19.72 15.61 33.26
N GLU A 361 20.84 16.20 32.82
CA GLU A 361 21.56 17.26 33.56
C GLU A 361 20.81 18.61 33.53
N ASP A 362 19.88 18.78 32.58
CA ASP A 362 19.12 20.00 32.40
C ASP A 362 18.17 20.21 33.61
N PRO A 363 18.06 21.43 34.20
CA PRO A 363 17.20 21.67 35.37
C PRO A 363 15.72 21.34 35.12
N ASP A 364 15.32 21.39 33.84
CA ASP A 364 13.99 21.10 33.35
C ASP A 364 13.74 19.62 33.03
N SER A 365 14.76 18.76 33.16
CA SER A 365 14.63 17.33 32.91
C SER A 365 13.64 16.69 33.90
N PRO A 366 12.66 15.92 33.39
CA PRO A 366 11.75 15.17 34.24
C PRO A 366 12.51 14.08 35.01
N ARG A 367 12.06 13.79 36.22
CA ARG A 367 12.57 12.70 37.04
C ARG A 367 11.98 11.37 36.59
N SER A 368 12.77 10.29 36.63
CA SER A 368 12.24 8.94 36.46
C SER A 368 11.25 8.60 37.57
N GLY A 369 10.32 7.68 37.27
CA GLY A 369 9.32 7.20 38.24
C GLY A 369 8.09 8.09 38.44
N ASP A 370 8.01 9.26 37.80
CA ASP A 370 6.80 10.11 37.78
C ASP A 370 6.22 10.28 36.36
N PRO A 371 5.41 9.31 35.89
CA PRO A 371 4.80 9.38 34.56
C PRO A 371 3.81 10.55 34.41
N THR A 372 3.23 11.05 35.50
CA THR A 372 2.26 12.15 35.44
C THR A 372 2.98 13.47 35.17
N ALA A 373 4.09 13.73 35.89
CA ALA A 373 4.92 14.90 35.64
C ALA A 373 5.57 14.86 34.25
N LEU A 374 6.06 13.68 33.82
CA LEU A 374 6.59 13.50 32.47
C LEU A 374 5.53 13.80 31.41
N LEU A 375 4.32 13.25 31.54
CA LEU A 375 3.22 13.51 30.60
C LEU A 375 2.86 15.00 30.55
N ALA A 376 2.78 15.66 31.70
CA ALA A 376 2.48 17.08 31.78
C ALA A 376 3.55 17.92 31.07
N ARG A 377 4.84 17.60 31.28
CA ARG A 377 5.96 18.26 30.61
C ARG A 377 5.91 18.07 29.09
N LEU A 378 5.70 16.84 28.62
CA LEU A 378 5.61 16.55 27.19
C LEU A 378 4.41 17.28 26.56
N LYS A 379 3.26 17.33 27.23
CA LYS A 379 2.09 18.07 26.75
C LYS A 379 2.28 19.59 26.74
N ALA A 380 3.08 20.13 27.66
CA ALA A 380 3.35 21.56 27.74
C ALA A 380 4.24 22.07 26.58
N ASP A 381 5.11 21.22 26.02
CA ASP A 381 5.96 21.57 24.87
C ASP A 381 5.71 20.63 23.67
N PRO A 382 4.87 21.05 22.69
CA PRO A 382 4.65 20.32 21.45
C PRO A 382 5.90 20.16 20.57
N GLN A 383 6.95 20.97 20.78
CA GLN A 383 8.18 20.90 19.98
C GLN A 383 9.08 19.74 20.39
N VAL A 384 8.83 19.10 21.54
CA VAL A 384 9.55 17.89 21.95
C VAL A 384 9.08 16.72 21.09
N VAL A 385 9.93 16.23 20.21
CA VAL A 385 9.61 15.11 19.30
C VAL A 385 10.50 13.90 19.54
N ALA A 386 11.56 14.06 20.33
CA ALA A 386 12.44 13.00 20.77
C ALA A 386 12.47 12.89 22.31
N LEU A 387 12.42 11.67 22.84
CA LEU A 387 12.60 11.39 24.26
C LEU A 387 13.71 10.37 24.46
N VAL A 388 14.64 10.65 25.37
CA VAL A 388 15.60 9.66 25.85
C VAL A 388 15.19 9.16 27.22
N LEU A 389 14.97 7.86 27.31
CA LEU A 389 14.54 7.18 28.53
C LEU A 389 15.71 7.05 29.51
N ASN A 390 15.38 6.88 30.79
CA ASN A 390 16.37 6.59 31.82
C ASN A 390 16.65 5.08 31.94
N SER A 391 15.68 4.24 31.58
CA SER A 391 15.80 2.79 31.68
C SER A 391 15.14 2.09 30.49
N PRO A 392 15.59 0.88 30.11
CA PRO A 392 15.02 0.17 28.98
C PRO A 392 13.57 -0.27 29.24
N PRO A 393 12.63 -0.04 28.30
CA PRO A 393 11.27 -0.59 28.34
C PRO A 393 11.31 -2.11 28.21
N GLY A 394 10.33 -2.81 28.77
CA GLY A 394 10.25 -4.28 28.79
C GLY A 394 11.20 -4.95 29.80
N ALA A 395 12.35 -4.34 30.08
CA ALA A 395 13.30 -4.82 31.09
C ALA A 395 13.09 -4.21 32.48
N THR A 396 12.53 -3.00 32.57
CA THR A 396 12.28 -2.30 33.84
C THR A 396 10.88 -1.68 33.88
N ARG A 397 10.25 -1.65 35.06
CA ARG A 397 8.92 -1.03 35.23
C ARG A 397 8.96 0.46 34.93
N GLU A 398 10.02 1.13 35.36
CA GLU A 398 10.27 2.55 35.12
C GLU A 398 10.41 2.85 33.63
N GLY A 399 11.27 2.10 32.91
CA GLY A 399 11.45 2.26 31.47
C GLY A 399 10.16 2.00 30.68
N THR A 400 9.39 0.97 31.05
CA THR A 400 8.07 0.71 30.46
C THR A 400 7.13 1.89 30.72
N SER A 401 7.06 2.40 31.95
CA SER A 401 6.20 3.53 32.28
C SER A 401 6.56 4.82 31.51
N GLU A 402 7.86 5.10 31.34
CA GLU A 402 8.36 6.23 30.55
C GLU A 402 8.00 6.09 29.06
N ALA A 403 8.18 4.91 28.48
CA ALA A 403 7.86 4.63 27.08
C ALA A 403 6.34 4.76 26.80
N TRP A 404 5.49 4.19 27.65
CA TRP A 404 4.03 4.37 27.58
C TRP A 404 3.61 5.83 27.66
N THR A 405 4.29 6.61 28.52
CA THR A 405 4.05 8.05 28.64
C THR A 405 4.42 8.79 27.36
N ALA A 406 5.53 8.41 26.73
CA ALA A 406 5.98 8.97 25.45
C ALA A 406 4.97 8.71 24.33
N TRP A 407 4.50 7.47 24.18
CA TRP A 407 3.51 7.11 23.14
C TRP A 407 2.19 7.82 23.34
N ARG A 408 1.70 7.90 24.59
CA ARG A 408 0.48 8.66 24.94
C ARG A 408 0.61 10.15 24.65
N ALA A 409 1.82 10.71 24.74
CA ALA A 409 2.10 12.09 24.38
C ALA A 409 2.33 12.31 22.88
N GLY A 410 2.34 11.23 22.08
CA GLY A 410 2.54 11.27 20.63
C GLY A 410 4.01 11.43 20.21
N ILE A 411 4.98 11.10 21.06
CA ILE A 411 6.41 11.25 20.75
C ILE A 411 6.82 10.22 19.67
N PRO A 412 7.28 10.68 18.49
CA PRO A 412 7.63 9.77 17.40
C PRO A 412 9.01 9.12 17.50
N VAL A 413 9.95 9.76 18.20
CA VAL A 413 11.33 9.28 18.32
C VAL A 413 11.66 9.01 19.79
N VAL A 414 12.04 7.78 20.11
CA VAL A 414 12.40 7.41 21.48
C VAL A 414 13.70 6.63 21.46
N ALA A 415 14.65 6.96 22.31
CA ALA A 415 15.92 6.24 22.40
C ALA A 415 16.26 5.88 23.84
N TRP A 416 16.98 4.79 24.03
CA TRP A 416 17.48 4.38 25.35
C TRP A 416 18.74 3.52 25.22
N ASP A 417 19.35 3.30 26.38
CA ASP A 417 20.43 2.34 26.56
C ASP A 417 19.84 0.97 26.85
N GLY A 418 20.14 -0.03 26.03
CA GLY A 418 19.59 -1.37 26.15
C GLY A 418 20.08 -2.14 27.39
N ARG A 419 21.10 -1.61 28.08
CA ARG A 419 21.58 -2.16 29.36
C ARG A 419 20.61 -1.85 30.51
N THR A 420 20.61 -2.70 31.54
CA THR A 420 19.77 -2.52 32.75
C THR A 420 19.98 -1.16 33.42
N THR A 421 21.17 -0.59 33.30
CA THR A 421 21.50 0.75 33.79
C THR A 421 22.09 1.55 32.64
N ARG A 422 21.55 2.75 32.42
CA ARG A 422 22.05 3.69 31.41
C ARG A 422 23.48 4.09 31.73
N ASP A 423 24.36 3.97 30.74
CA ASP A 423 25.74 4.42 30.88
C ASP A 423 25.81 5.94 31.12
N PRO A 424 26.63 6.42 32.07
CA PRO A 424 26.77 7.86 32.34
C PRO A 424 27.22 8.68 31.11
N GLY A 425 27.94 8.05 30.17
CA GLY A 425 28.36 8.65 28.92
C GLY A 425 27.32 8.61 27.80
N PHE A 426 26.23 7.85 27.95
CA PHE A 426 25.21 7.61 26.90
C PHE A 426 24.73 8.92 26.25
N ILE A 427 24.26 9.86 27.07
CA ILE A 427 23.66 11.12 26.58
C ILE A 427 24.70 11.97 25.86
N ARG A 428 25.92 12.04 26.40
CA ARG A 428 27.02 12.81 25.84
C ARG A 428 27.43 12.26 24.48
N GLN A 429 27.58 10.94 24.36
CA GLN A 429 27.96 10.28 23.12
C GLN A 429 26.88 10.41 22.05
N LEU A 430 25.60 10.23 22.42
CA LEU A 430 24.47 10.42 21.51
C LEU A 430 24.38 11.87 21.02
N ARG A 431 24.47 12.86 21.92
CA ARG A 431 24.49 14.29 21.55
C ARG A 431 25.68 14.66 20.66
N ARG A 432 26.85 14.07 20.89
CA ARG A 432 28.04 14.27 20.04
C ARG A 432 27.77 13.78 18.62
N LYS A 433 27.24 12.57 18.46
CA LYS A 433 26.90 12.01 17.14
C LYS A 433 25.81 12.80 16.43
N GLN A 434 24.80 13.24 17.15
CA GLN A 434 23.79 14.16 16.62
C GLN A 434 24.41 15.46 16.09
N ALA A 435 25.35 16.05 16.83
CA ALA A 435 26.04 17.27 16.41
C ALA A 435 26.91 17.05 15.15
N GLU A 436 27.58 15.91 15.04
CA GLU A 436 28.32 15.48 13.82
C GLU A 436 27.35 15.37 12.63
N ALA A 437 26.14 14.84 12.84
CA ALA A 437 25.06 14.75 11.86
C ALA A 437 24.28 16.08 11.67
N SER A 438 24.97 17.22 11.72
CA SER A 438 24.40 18.57 11.56
C SER A 438 23.47 19.05 12.68
N GLY A 439 23.37 18.32 13.80
CA GLY A 439 22.54 18.67 14.95
C GLY A 439 21.03 18.46 14.74
N SER A 440 20.62 17.90 13.59
CA SER A 440 19.21 17.72 13.25
C SER A 440 18.68 16.40 13.80
N LEU A 441 17.58 16.43 14.54
CA LEU A 441 16.90 15.21 14.99
C LEU A 441 16.35 14.38 13.82
N ALA A 442 16.12 15.00 12.66
CA ALA A 442 15.73 14.30 11.44
C ALA A 442 16.80 13.32 10.96
N ARG A 443 18.07 13.53 11.35
CA ARG A 443 19.22 12.69 11.01
C ARG A 443 19.59 11.67 12.08
N LEU A 444 18.72 11.46 13.07
CA LEU A 444 19.06 10.60 14.21
C LEU A 444 19.16 9.12 13.80
N ARG A 445 18.41 8.69 12.79
CA ARG A 445 18.49 7.32 12.26
C ARG A 445 19.90 7.06 11.71
N GLU A 446 20.39 7.95 10.86
CA GLU A 446 21.74 7.89 10.27
C GLU A 446 22.82 7.99 11.35
N ALA A 447 22.68 8.92 12.30
CA ALA A 447 23.63 9.09 13.40
C ALA A 447 23.74 7.83 14.28
N VAL A 448 22.64 7.10 14.50
CA VAL A 448 22.64 5.83 15.23
C VAL A 448 23.26 4.71 14.39
N THR A 449 23.00 4.65 13.09
CA THR A 449 23.67 3.71 12.18
C THR A 449 25.18 3.92 12.18
N GLU A 450 25.65 5.16 12.00
CA GLU A 450 27.08 5.49 12.06
C GLU A 450 27.70 5.12 13.41
N LEU A 451 27.01 5.39 14.52
CA LEU A 451 27.48 5.04 15.86
C LEU A 451 27.61 3.52 16.06
N ARG A 452 26.78 2.72 15.38
CA ARG A 452 26.89 1.25 15.37
C ARG A 452 28.07 0.78 14.52
N LEU A 453 28.29 1.40 13.37
CA LEU A 453 29.46 1.14 12.52
C LEU A 453 30.78 1.49 13.23
N ASP A 454 30.83 2.64 13.90
CA ASP A 454 31.98 3.07 14.70
C ASP A 454 32.36 2.02 15.75
N ALA A 455 31.37 1.37 16.37
CA ALA A 455 31.61 0.35 17.38
C ALA A 455 32.54 -0.76 16.86
N HIS A 456 32.38 -1.19 15.62
CA HIS A 456 33.19 -2.24 14.99
C HIS A 456 34.64 -1.83 14.69
N SER A 457 34.97 -0.54 14.80
CA SER A 457 36.35 -0.07 14.65
C SER A 457 37.19 -0.24 15.91
N PHE A 458 36.59 -0.66 17.03
CA PHE A 458 37.25 -0.84 18.33
C PHE A 458 37.63 -2.30 18.60
N ASP A 459 38.65 -2.50 19.45
CA ASP A 459 39.05 -3.81 19.95
C ASP A 459 37.93 -4.44 20.81
N SER A 460 37.91 -5.77 20.93
CA SER A 460 36.79 -6.55 21.49
C SER A 460 36.30 -6.12 22.88
N ALA A 461 37.19 -5.65 23.77
CA ALA A 461 36.82 -5.18 25.10
C ALA A 461 36.13 -3.80 25.09
N GLU A 462 36.54 -2.93 24.17
CA GLU A 462 35.96 -1.59 23.99
C GLU A 462 34.68 -1.66 23.16
N TRP A 463 34.63 -2.59 22.20
CA TRP A 463 33.46 -2.92 21.40
C TRP A 463 32.23 -3.21 22.26
N GLU A 464 32.34 -4.11 23.25
CA GLU A 464 31.20 -4.50 24.10
C GLU A 464 30.73 -3.35 25.01
N GLN A 465 31.55 -2.34 25.25
CA GLN A 465 31.20 -1.17 26.08
C GLN A 465 30.69 0.01 25.23
N HIS A 466 30.93 -0.04 23.91
CA HIS A 466 30.60 1.05 23.01
C HIS A 466 29.10 1.26 22.89
N LEU A 467 28.68 2.52 22.87
CA LEU A 467 27.27 2.90 22.84
C LEU A 467 26.51 2.30 21.64
N GLY A 468 27.18 2.18 20.49
CA GLY A 468 26.60 1.57 19.29
C GLY A 468 26.03 0.17 19.51
N GLN A 469 26.60 -0.63 20.42
CA GLN A 469 26.08 -1.97 20.72
C GLN A 469 24.75 -1.94 21.48
N HIS A 470 24.52 -0.90 22.27
CA HIS A 470 23.43 -0.86 23.25
C HIS A 470 22.32 0.11 22.90
N VAL A 471 22.54 1.06 21.99
CA VAL A 471 21.52 2.05 21.64
C VAL A 471 20.36 1.40 20.87
N VAL A 472 19.16 1.56 21.42
CA VAL A 472 17.91 1.21 20.73
C VAL A 472 17.21 2.50 20.35
N LEU A 473 16.75 2.57 19.10
CA LEU A 473 16.05 3.72 18.54
C LEU A 473 14.67 3.26 18.04
N VAL A 474 13.64 3.80 18.67
CA VAL A 474 12.29 3.79 18.13
C VAL A 474 12.13 4.97 17.18
N TRP A 475 11.75 4.67 15.95
CA TRP A 475 11.47 5.66 14.92
C TRP A 475 10.15 5.32 14.26
N ASP A 476 9.16 6.18 14.48
CA ASP A 476 7.80 5.82 14.17
C ASP A 476 7.02 6.92 13.46
N ASP A 477 6.77 6.63 12.18
CA ASP A 477 6.05 7.49 11.25
C ASP A 477 4.55 7.09 11.18
N PRO A 478 3.61 7.96 11.61
CA PRO A 478 2.18 7.69 11.55
C PRO A 478 1.59 7.72 10.14
N THR A 479 2.35 8.17 9.14
CA THR A 479 1.95 8.15 7.72
C THR A 479 2.28 6.83 7.06
N ARG A 480 2.99 5.93 7.76
CA ARG A 480 3.41 4.61 7.28
C ARG A 480 2.81 3.46 8.10
N PRO A 481 1.48 3.29 8.12
CA PRO A 481 0.85 2.17 8.82
C PRO A 481 1.09 0.86 8.04
N VAL A 482 1.29 -0.25 8.77
CA VAL A 482 1.40 -1.61 8.18
C VAL A 482 0.37 -2.59 8.73
N GLU A 483 -0.13 -2.38 9.95
CA GLU A 483 -1.32 -3.12 10.38
C GLU A 483 -2.53 -2.56 9.65
N PRO A 484 -3.38 -3.39 9.03
CA PRO A 484 -4.60 -2.90 8.43
C PRO A 484 -5.40 -2.19 9.52
N GLU A 485 -5.78 -0.93 9.26
CA GLU A 485 -6.88 -0.31 9.98
C GLU A 485 -8.06 -1.26 9.79
N GLY A 486 -8.34 -2.06 10.83
CA GLY A 486 -9.15 -3.27 10.72
C GLY A 486 -10.29 -3.10 9.72
N ARG A 487 -10.39 -4.06 8.78
CA ARG A 487 -11.60 -4.20 7.97
C ARG A 487 -12.77 -3.95 8.90
N MET A 488 -13.58 -2.94 8.59
CA MET A 488 -14.95 -2.94 9.07
C MET A 488 -15.55 -4.21 8.49
N THR A 489 -15.50 -5.30 9.26
CA THR A 489 -16.40 -6.41 9.02
C THR A 489 -17.79 -5.78 9.14
N GLY A 490 -18.50 -5.75 8.02
CA GLY A 490 -19.92 -5.44 8.03
C GLY A 490 -20.62 -6.36 9.04
N PRO A 491 -21.77 -5.96 9.58
CA PRO A 491 -22.40 -6.60 10.75
C PRO A 491 -22.89 -8.05 10.56
N ASP A 492 -22.49 -8.79 9.53
CA ASP A 492 -23.11 -10.07 9.16
C ASP A 492 -22.29 -11.35 9.38
N GLU A 493 -21.09 -11.30 9.97
CA GLU A 493 -20.38 -12.53 10.38
C GLU A 493 -20.39 -12.70 11.90
N GLY A 494 -21.55 -13.07 12.43
CA GLY A 494 -21.76 -13.18 13.87
C GLY A 494 -22.99 -13.96 14.30
N VAL A 495 -23.42 -14.99 13.57
CA VAL A 495 -24.34 -16.01 14.14
C VAL A 495 -23.99 -17.37 13.55
N GLY A 496 -23.26 -18.20 14.30
CA GLY A 496 -22.92 -19.54 13.82
C GLY A 496 -22.09 -20.41 14.74
N ALA A 497 -22.34 -20.44 16.05
CA ALA A 497 -22.04 -21.62 16.88
C ALA A 497 -22.79 -21.54 18.22
N ARG A 498 -23.73 -22.46 18.40
CA ARG A 498 -24.19 -22.91 19.72
C ARG A 498 -23.36 -24.12 20.14
#